data_AF-A0A969M5F5-F1
#
_entry.id   AF-A0A969M5F5-F1
#
_cell.length_a   1.000
_cell.length_b   1.000
_cell.length_c   1.000
_cell.angle_alpha   90.00
_cell.angle_beta   90.00
_cell.angle_gamma   90.00
#
_symmetry.space_group_name_H-M   'P 1'
#
loop_
_entity.id
_entity.type
_entity.pdbx_description
1 polymer ?
#
loop_
_entity_poly.entity_id
_entity_poly.type
_entity_poly.pdbx_seq_one_letter_code
_entity_poly.pdbx_strand_id
1 'polypeptide(L)'
;MAPTRRGENRTAPALISLADEVIAESGARLELVTPERTLAPDIGGLNYPAYLKAFQTHGVTITLGLRLRRVARQGNQLEATLRSDYTHGEVERVVDQVVVEHGTLPLDELYFELKPQSRNQGEVD
;
A
#
# COMPACT_ATOMS: atom_id res chain seq x y z
N MET A 1 -18.46 -5.21 -30.06
CA MET A 1 -17.14 -4.67 -29.67
C MET A 1 -17.37 -3.81 -28.43
N ALA A 2 -17.24 -4.40 -27.24
CA ALA A 2 -17.52 -3.72 -25.98
C ALA A 2 -16.25 -2.96 -25.53
N PRO A 3 -16.38 -1.75 -24.97
CA PRO A 3 -15.22 -1.00 -24.53
C PRO A 3 -14.60 -1.68 -23.31
N THR A 4 -13.31 -1.97 -23.38
CA THR A 4 -12.48 -2.38 -22.25
C THR A 4 -12.55 -1.28 -21.21
N ARG A 5 -13.37 -1.47 -20.16
CA ARG A 5 -13.28 -0.63 -18.96
C ARG A 5 -11.89 -0.88 -18.38
N ARG A 6 -10.93 0.00 -18.68
CA ARG A 6 -9.74 0.16 -17.86
C ARG A 6 -10.26 0.44 -16.45
N GLY A 7 -10.19 -0.56 -15.58
CA GLY A 7 -10.46 -0.40 -14.16
C GLY A 7 -9.57 0.72 -13.67
N GLU A 8 -10.17 1.87 -13.43
CA GLU A 8 -9.53 2.98 -12.77
C GLU A 8 -9.32 2.51 -11.33
N ASN A 9 -8.10 2.07 -11.02
CA ASN A 9 -7.73 1.46 -9.75
C ASN A 9 -7.72 2.55 -8.67
N ARG A 10 -8.91 2.94 -8.24
CA ARG A 10 -9.11 3.94 -7.19
C ARG A 10 -9.10 3.22 -5.85
N THR A 11 -8.14 3.65 -5.03
CA THR A 11 -8.00 3.43 -3.58
C THR A 11 -7.75 2.00 -3.13
N ALA A 12 -6.47 1.68 -2.94
CA ALA A 12 -6.08 0.80 -1.85
C ALA A 12 -5.72 1.68 -0.64
N PRO A 13 -6.30 1.45 0.55
CA PRO A 13 -5.97 2.19 1.74
C PRO A 13 -4.49 2.00 2.08
N ALA A 14 -3.81 3.06 2.54
CA ALA A 14 -2.45 2.93 3.04
C ALA A 14 -2.48 2.09 4.33
N LEU A 15 -2.00 0.86 4.27
CA LEU A 15 -1.87 0.02 5.45
C LEU A 15 -0.46 0.16 6.02
N ILE A 16 -0.37 0.19 7.35
CA ILE A 16 0.81 -0.35 8.01
C ILE A 16 0.60 -1.86 8.04
N SER A 17 1.50 -2.60 7.40
CA SER A 17 1.42 -4.05 7.32
C SER A 17 2.31 -4.69 8.37
N LEU A 18 1.98 -5.94 8.75
CA LEU A 18 2.91 -6.80 9.49
C LEU A 18 4.26 -6.95 8.76
N ALA A 19 4.25 -6.84 7.42
CA ALA A 19 5.48 -6.84 6.64
C ALA A 19 6.41 -5.69 7.02
N ASP A 20 5.88 -4.50 7.33
CA ASP A 20 6.69 -3.33 7.72
C ASP A 20 7.38 -3.57 9.06
N GLU A 21 6.64 -4.15 10.02
CA GLU A 21 7.15 -4.50 11.35
C GLU A 21 8.24 -5.58 11.25
N VAL A 22 7.99 -6.66 10.52
CA VAL A 22 8.97 -7.74 10.30
C VAL A 22 10.23 -7.23 9.59
N ILE A 23 10.08 -6.36 8.58
CA ILE A 23 11.23 -5.78 7.88
C ILE A 23 12.01 -4.85 8.81
N ALA A 24 11.32 -4.02 9.60
CA ALA A 24 11.95 -3.15 10.59
C ALA A 24 12.75 -3.95 11.63
N GLU A 25 12.19 -5.06 12.12
CA GLU A 25 12.84 -5.95 13.09
C GLU A 25 14.03 -6.72 12.50
N SER A 26 14.05 -6.96 11.19
CA SER A 26 15.14 -7.68 10.50
C SER A 26 16.48 -6.93 10.51
N GLY A 27 16.49 -5.65 10.88
CA GLY A 27 17.65 -4.77 10.80
C GLY A 27 17.85 -4.13 9.42
N ALA A 28 16.94 -4.35 8.47
CA ALA A 28 16.94 -3.66 7.20
C ALA A 28 16.62 -2.16 7.37
N ARG A 29 17.23 -1.33 6.52
CA ARG A 29 16.85 0.09 6.45
C ARG A 29 15.56 0.22 5.67
N LEU A 30 14.48 0.59 6.36
CA LEU A 30 13.13 0.70 5.79
C LEU A 30 12.73 2.16 5.53
N GLU A 31 12.23 2.43 4.32
CA GLU A 31 11.49 3.63 3.97
C GLU A 31 10.05 3.22 3.57
N LEU A 32 9.06 3.68 4.31
CA LEU A 32 7.63 3.52 4.00
C LEU A 32 7.16 4.74 3.22
N VAL A 33 6.68 4.50 2.00
CA VAL A 33 6.23 5.56 1.08
C VAL A 33 4.73 5.41 0.83
N THR A 34 3.97 6.50 0.97
CA THR A 34 2.53 6.52 0.70
C THR A 34 2.10 7.82 -0.01
N PRO A 35 1.12 7.76 -0.93
CA PRO A 35 0.55 8.96 -1.53
C PRO A 35 -0.31 9.77 -0.55
N GLU A 36 -0.65 9.20 0.61
CA GLU A 36 -1.55 9.82 1.57
C GLU A 36 -0.91 11.01 2.30
N ARG A 37 -1.77 11.92 2.78
CA ARG A 37 -1.36 13.09 3.60
C ARG A 37 -1.02 12.74 5.04
N THR A 38 -1.43 11.56 5.49
CA THR A 38 -1.17 11.01 6.83
C THR A 38 -0.86 9.53 6.70
N LEU A 39 0.01 9.01 7.57
CA LEU A 39 0.30 7.59 7.63
C LEU A 39 -0.93 6.81 8.07
N ALA A 40 -1.32 5.75 7.35
CA ALA A 40 -2.35 4.77 7.73
C ALA A 40 -3.68 5.34 8.28
N PRO A 41 -4.40 6.16 7.49
CA PRO A 41 -5.59 6.89 7.96
C PRO A 41 -6.72 5.98 8.46
N ASP A 42 -6.75 4.72 8.04
CA ASP A 42 -7.78 3.75 8.40
C ASP A 42 -7.44 2.91 9.65
N ILE A 43 -6.26 3.13 10.25
CA ILE A 43 -5.90 2.47 11.52
C ILE A 43 -6.53 3.22 12.69
N GLY A 44 -7.25 2.49 13.55
CA GLY A 44 -7.83 3.08 14.76
C GLY A 44 -6.78 3.66 15.70
N GLY A 45 -7.09 4.77 16.37
CA GLY A 45 -6.14 5.50 17.24
C GLY A 45 -5.52 4.69 18.38
N LEU A 46 -6.12 3.57 18.78
CA LEU A 46 -5.58 2.65 19.79
C LEU A 46 -4.43 1.77 19.26
N ASN A 47 -4.36 1.55 17.94
CA ASN A 47 -3.35 0.69 17.31
C ASN A 47 -2.10 1.48 16.87
N TYR A 48 -2.25 2.78 16.58
CA TYR A 48 -1.14 3.65 16.19
C TYR A 48 0.09 3.62 17.13
N PRO A 49 -0.08 3.64 18.47
CA PRO A 49 1.07 3.71 19.38
C PRO A 49 2.05 2.55 19.23
N ALA A 50 1.57 1.34 18.94
CA ALA A 50 2.41 0.16 18.76
C ALA A 50 3.31 0.30 17.52
N TYR A 51 2.71 0.65 16.38
CA TYR A 51 3.45 0.84 15.13
C TYR A 51 4.43 2.00 15.19
N LEU A 52 4.00 3.15 15.73
CA LEU A 52 4.89 4.30 15.87
C LEU A 52 6.09 3.99 16.78
N LYS A 53 5.88 3.22 17.85
CA LYS A 53 6.97 2.75 18.71
C LYS A 53 7.95 1.86 17.94
N ALA A 54 7.47 0.88 17.19
CA ALA A 54 8.32 -0.01 16.38
C ALA A 54 9.11 0.80 15.34
N PHE A 55 8.44 1.68 14.59
CA PHE A 55 9.06 2.52 13.57
C PHE A 55 10.13 3.45 14.13
N GLN A 56 9.87 4.10 15.27
CA GLN A 56 10.87 4.94 15.94
C GLN A 56 12.04 4.13 16.49
N THR A 57 11.77 2.94 17.03
CA THR A 57 12.80 2.04 17.57
C THR A 57 13.76 1.59 16.47
N HIS A 58 13.25 1.30 15.27
CA HIS A 58 14.04 0.81 14.14
C HIS A 58 14.44 1.90 13.15
N GLY A 59 14.16 3.17 13.42
CA GLY A 59 14.56 4.29 12.57
C GLY A 59 13.93 4.28 11.17
N VAL A 60 12.68 3.82 11.07
CA VAL A 60 11.94 3.77 9.79
C VAL A 60 11.72 5.19 9.26
N THR A 61 12.04 5.41 7.99
CA THR A 61 11.76 6.67 7.30
C THR A 61 10.33 6.62 6.76
N ILE A 62 9.54 7.67 7.00
CA ILE A 62 8.18 7.78 6.46
C ILE A 62 8.14 8.93 5.46
N THR A 63 7.74 8.63 4.22
CA THR A 63 7.63 9.60 3.13
C THR A 63 6.18 9.67 2.66
N LEU A 64 5.55 10.82 2.88
CA LEU A 64 4.16 11.08 2.54
C LEU A 64 4.03 11.83 1.20
N GLY A 65 2.86 11.76 0.57
CA GLY A 65 2.54 12.51 -0.64
C GLY A 65 3.28 12.07 -1.92
N LEU A 66 3.87 10.86 -1.91
CA LEU A 66 4.54 10.28 -3.06
C LEU A 66 3.96 8.90 -3.40
N ARG A 67 3.83 8.62 -4.69
CA ARG A 67 3.37 7.33 -5.23
C ARG A 67 4.47 6.66 -6.02
N LEU A 68 4.64 5.36 -5.85
CA LEU A 68 5.49 4.57 -6.73
C LEU A 68 4.91 4.57 -8.16
N ARG A 69 5.67 5.11 -9.11
CA ARG A 69 5.32 5.13 -10.53
C ARG A 69 5.94 3.92 -11.25
N ARG A 70 7.24 3.72 -11.06
CA ARG A 70 8.04 2.78 -11.86
C ARG A 70 9.09 2.12 -10.97
N VAL A 71 9.39 0.86 -11.25
CA VAL A 71 10.58 0.17 -10.77
C VAL A 71 11.35 -0.33 -11.97
N ALA A 72 12.66 -0.10 -11.99
CA ALA A 72 13.55 -0.67 -12.99
C ALA A 72 14.78 -1.29 -12.34
N ARG A 73 15.37 -2.27 -13.02
CA ARG A 73 16.65 -2.85 -12.59
C ARG A 73 17.79 -1.89 -12.90
N GLN A 74 18.66 -1.71 -11.92
CA GLN A 74 19.91 -0.96 -12.04
C GLN A 74 21.04 -1.84 -11.48
N GLY A 75 21.68 -2.62 -12.36
CA GLY A 75 22.66 -3.62 -11.95
C GLY A 75 22.03 -4.69 -11.03
N ASN A 76 22.57 -4.83 -9.82
CA ASN A 76 22.04 -5.71 -8.78
C ASN A 76 20.98 -5.06 -7.88
N GLN A 77 20.63 -3.80 -8.13
CA GLN A 77 19.66 -3.02 -7.35
C GLN A 77 18.42 -2.68 -8.18
N LEU A 78 17.48 -2.00 -7.53
CA LEU A 78 16.25 -1.48 -8.11
C LEU A 78 16.23 0.05 -7.99
N GLU A 79 15.90 0.72 -9.07
CA GLU A 79 15.58 2.14 -9.09
C GLU A 79 14.05 2.30 -9.06
N ALA A 80 13.54 2.83 -7.96
CA ALA A 80 12.14 3.20 -7.77
C ALA A 80 11.95 4.68 -8.10
N THR A 81 11.14 4.96 -9.12
CA THR A 81 10.69 6.32 -9.43
C THR A 81 9.39 6.59 -8.65
N LEU A 82 9.45 7.54 -7.73
CA LEU A 82 8.32 8.03 -6.95
C LEU A 82 7.86 9.37 -7.52
N ARG A 83 6.56 9.60 -7.59
CA ARG A 83 5.97 10.83 -8.13
C ARG A 83 5.04 11.49 -7.12
N SER A 84 5.11 12.81 -7.02
CA SER A 84 4.13 13.58 -6.26
C SER A 84 2.85 13.77 -7.05
N ASP A 85 1.72 13.43 -6.45
CA ASP A 85 0.40 13.73 -7.02
C ASP A 85 0.10 15.25 -6.96
N TYR A 86 0.84 16.01 -6.13
CA TYR A 86 0.65 17.46 -5.93
C TYR A 86 1.49 18.32 -6.89
N THR A 87 2.76 17.98 -7.08
CA THR A 87 3.70 18.79 -7.87
C THR A 87 4.05 18.16 -9.21
N HIS A 88 3.64 16.92 -9.43
CA HIS A 88 4.05 16.08 -10.55
C HIS A 88 5.57 15.84 -10.67
N GLY A 89 6.36 16.34 -9.73
CA GLY A 89 7.79 16.08 -9.65
C GLY A 89 8.07 14.62 -9.32
N GLU A 90 9.18 14.12 -9.84
CA GLU A 90 9.66 12.76 -9.61
C GLU A 90 10.93 12.77 -8.77
N VAL A 91 11.07 11.76 -7.92
CA VAL A 91 12.28 11.48 -7.16
C VAL A 91 12.62 10.00 -7.29
N GLU A 92 13.91 9.70 -7.35
CA GLU A 92 14.39 8.34 -7.52
C GLU A 92 14.98 7.82 -6.21
N ARG A 93 14.84 6.51 -6.00
CA ARG A 93 15.44 5.76 -4.89
C ARG A 93 16.11 4.52 -5.46
N VAL A 94 17.38 4.32 -5.12
CA VAL A 94 18.08 3.07 -5.42
C VAL A 94 18.06 2.20 -4.17
N VAL A 95 17.44 1.02 -4.27
CA VAL A 95 17.18 0.11 -3.16
C VAL A 95 17.41 -1.33 -3.57
N ASP A 96 17.71 -2.21 -2.62
CA ASP A 96 17.91 -3.63 -2.91
C ASP A 96 16.57 -4.36 -3.15
N GLN A 97 15.48 -3.87 -2.53
CA GLN A 97 14.15 -4.45 -2.65
C GLN A 97 13.06 -3.37 -2.66
N VAL A 98 11.96 -3.66 -3.36
CA VAL A 98 10.72 -2.88 -3.32
C VAL A 98 9.58 -3.84 -2.98
N VAL A 99 8.89 -3.55 -1.87
CA VAL A 99 7.66 -4.25 -1.47
C VAL A 99 6.49 -3.34 -1.82
N VAL A 100 5.53 -3.86 -2.58
CA VAL A 100 4.32 -3.12 -2.96
C VAL A 100 3.13 -3.76 -2.29
N GLU A 101 2.43 -2.97 -1.49
CA GLU A 101 1.17 -3.34 -0.86
C GLU A 101 0.08 -2.45 -1.49
N HIS A 102 -0.94 -3.07 -2.09
CA HIS A 102 -1.98 -2.36 -2.83
C HIS A 102 -3.36 -2.92 -2.52
N GLY A 103 -3.59 -3.25 -1.25
CA GLY A 103 -4.84 -3.81 -0.78
C GLY A 103 -5.19 -5.14 -1.46
N THR A 104 -6.44 -5.55 -1.29
CA THR A 104 -7.00 -6.72 -1.97
C THR A 104 -8.22 -6.28 -2.77
N LEU A 105 -8.33 -6.79 -4.00
CA LEU A 105 -9.57 -6.64 -4.76
C LEU A 105 -10.60 -7.63 -4.19
N PRO A 106 -11.85 -7.20 -3.96
CA PRO A 106 -12.91 -8.12 -3.57
C PRO A 106 -13.14 -9.15 -4.68
N LEU A 107 -13.36 -10.41 -4.30
CA LEU A 107 -13.77 -11.47 -5.22
C LEU A 107 -15.28 -11.38 -5.47
N ASP A 108 -15.68 -10.30 -6.14
CA ASP A 108 -17.06 -9.89 -6.35
C ASP A 108 -17.86 -10.87 -7.20
N GLU A 109 -17.25 -11.46 -8.23
CA GLU A 109 -17.86 -12.50 -9.08
C GLU A 109 -18.39 -13.67 -8.24
N LEU A 110 -17.54 -14.28 -7.41
CA LEU A 110 -17.93 -15.38 -6.53
C LEU A 110 -19.03 -14.96 -5.54
N TYR A 111 -18.94 -13.75 -4.99
CA TYR A 111 -19.97 -13.21 -4.10
C TYR A 111 -21.33 -13.16 -4.81
N PHE A 112 -21.39 -12.63 -6.04
CA PHE A 112 -22.64 -12.52 -6.80
C PHE A 112 -23.19 -13.87 -7.28
N GLU A 113 -22.33 -14.85 -7.57
CA GLU A 113 -22.76 -16.23 -7.87
C GLU A 113 -23.43 -16.92 -6.68
N LEU A 114 -22.92 -16.68 -5.47
CA LEU A 114 -23.42 -17.32 -4.25
C LEU A 114 -24.58 -16.58 -3.59
N LYS A 115 -24.70 -15.26 -3.81
CA LYS A 115 -25.77 -14.41 -3.23
C LYS A 115 -27.20 -14.95 -3.43
N PRO A 116 -27.65 -15.39 -4.62
CA PRO A 116 -29.00 -15.95 -4.78
C PRO A 116 -29.19 -17.31 -4.09
N GLN A 117 -28.10 -18.00 -3.73
CA GLN A 117 -28.12 -19.28 -3.02
C GLN A 117 -28.09 -19.11 -1.50
N SER A 118 -27.87 -17.89 -0.99
CA SER A 118 -27.79 -17.62 0.44
C SER A 118 -29.17 -17.40 1.06
N ARG A 119 -29.32 -17.79 2.32
CA ARG A 119 -30.59 -17.65 3.07
C ARG A 119 -30.94 -16.19 3.38
N ASN A 120 -29.95 -15.33 3.54
CA ASN A 120 -30.11 -13.91 3.82
C ASN A 120 -30.01 -13.04 2.56
N GLN A 121 -29.84 -13.64 1.37
CA GLN A 121 -29.68 -12.93 0.09
C GLN A 121 -28.57 -11.86 0.12
N GLY A 122 -27.58 -12.02 0.98
CA GLY A 122 -26.48 -11.06 1.14
C GLY A 122 -26.85 -9.78 1.91
N GLU A 123 -27.92 -9.79 2.70
CA GLU A 123 -28.17 -8.72 3.67
C GLU A 123 -27.06 -8.66 4.74
N VAL A 124 -26.65 -7.44 5.03
CA VAL A 124 -25.76 -7.03 6.12
C VAL A 124 -26.54 -6.00 6.93
N ASP A 125 -26.69 -6.27 8.23
CA ASP A 125 -27.53 -5.54 9.21
C ASP A 125 -27.06 -4.09 9.45
#